data_AF-A0A7K7S4Y1-F1
#
_entry.id   AF-A0A7K7S4Y1-F1
#
_cell.length_a   1.000
_cell.length_b   1.000
_cell.length_c   1.000
_cell.angle_alpha   90.00
_cell.angle_beta   90.00
_cell.angle_gamma   90.00
#
_symmetry.space_group_name_H-M   'P 1'
#
loop_
_entity.id
_entity.type
_entity.pdbx_description
1 polymer ?
#
loop_
_entity_poly.entity_id
_entity_poly.type
_entity_poly.pdbx_seq_one_letter_code
_entity_poly.pdbx_strand_id
1 'polypeptide(L)'
;ARMTFSAKKCGICFQPPSIILIYRDNIQEKTRQRIMPVRNFSRFSDCSRAAEQLKNNPRHKPYLEGVSLRQLEKLYSLLRDHLEGQSLSESLGRYHHEHTIDPEEDMNKLDDKELAKRKSIMDELFEKNRKRRDDPDFVYNVEVDFPQDEHLESCAWDTESDEEM
;
A
#
# COMPACT_ATOMS: atom_id res chain seq x y z
N ALA A 1 7.87 22.33 10.84
CA ALA A 1 9.24 22.56 10.34
C ALA A 1 9.17 22.74 8.82
N ARG A 2 9.93 23.67 8.23
CA ARG A 2 9.98 23.79 6.76
C ARG A 2 10.62 22.52 6.20
N MET A 3 9.84 21.70 5.50
CA MET A 3 10.38 20.53 4.79
C MET A 3 11.33 21.03 3.71
N THR A 4 12.63 20.96 3.97
CA THR A 4 13.70 21.36 3.05
C THR A 4 13.80 20.40 1.86
N PHE A 5 13.37 19.15 2.05
CA PHE A 5 13.45 18.11 1.03
C PHE A 5 12.10 17.39 0.88
N SER A 6 11.70 17.15 -0.37
CA SER A 6 10.51 16.36 -0.71
C SER A 6 10.94 15.05 -1.37
N ALA A 7 10.63 13.92 -0.73
CA ALA A 7 10.84 12.60 -1.33
C ALA A 7 9.89 12.42 -2.53
N LYS A 8 10.44 11.97 -3.68
CA LYS A 8 9.68 11.75 -4.91
C LYS A 8 9.57 10.28 -5.27
N LYS A 9 10.71 9.58 -5.33
CA LYS A 9 10.76 8.15 -5.67
C LYS A 9 11.73 7.42 -4.75
N CYS A 10 11.39 6.18 -4.41
CA CYS A 10 12.24 5.28 -3.65
C CYS A 10 12.43 3.99 -4.46
N GLY A 11 13.61 3.39 -4.36
CA GLY A 11 13.93 2.14 -5.03
C GLY A 11 15.09 1.42 -4.35
N ILE A 12 15.48 0.28 -4.91
CA ILE A 12 16.57 -0.56 -4.42
C ILE A 12 17.52 -0.92 -5.55
N CYS A 13 18.79 -1.08 -5.19
CA CYS A 13 19.83 -1.71 -5.99
C CYS A 13 20.25 -2.98 -5.26
N PHE A 14 20.39 -4.09 -5.99
CA PHE A 14 20.75 -5.38 -5.41
C PHE A 14 22.28 -5.59 -5.32
N GLN A 15 23.06 -4.93 -6.19
CA GLN A 15 24.51 -5.09 -6.27
C GLN A 15 25.23 -3.74 -6.46
N PRO A 16 25.87 -3.19 -5.41
CA PRO A 16 25.79 -3.56 -4.00
C PRO A 16 24.42 -3.20 -3.38
N PRO A 17 23.94 -3.95 -2.36
CA PRO A 17 22.62 -3.73 -1.76
C PRO A 17 22.50 -2.31 -1.21
N SER A 18 21.63 -1.51 -1.82
CA SER A 18 21.48 -0.09 -1.51
C SER A 18 20.05 0.39 -1.75
N ILE A 19 19.54 1.28 -0.90
CA ILE A 19 18.26 1.95 -1.10
C ILE A 19 18.53 3.30 -1.77
N ILE A 20 17.83 3.55 -2.87
CA ILE A 20 17.95 4.77 -3.66
C ILE A 20 16.75 5.66 -3.36
N LEU A 21 17.02 6.92 -3.00
CA LEU A 21 16.01 7.95 -2.78
C LEU A 21 16.23 9.09 -3.77
N ILE A 22 15.21 9.36 -4.58
CA ILE A 22 15.15 10.54 -5.43
C ILE A 22 14.30 11.58 -4.71
N TYR A 23 14.89 12.74 -4.41
CA TYR A 23 14.24 13.81 -3.69
C TYR A 23 14.40 15.14 -4.44
N ARG A 24 13.46 16.05 -4.22
CA ARG A 24 13.54 17.44 -4.69
C ARG A 24 14.00 18.31 -3.52
N ASP A 25 15.03 19.11 -3.76
CA ASP A 25 15.42 20.19 -2.87
C ASP A 25 14.50 21.37 -3.12
N ASN A 26 13.73 21.78 -2.11
CA ASN A 26 12.75 22.86 -2.26
C ASN A 26 13.42 24.24 -2.33
N ILE A 27 14.70 24.36 -1.94
CA ILE A 27 15.46 25.61 -1.98
C ILE A 27 16.09 25.80 -3.36
N GLN A 28 16.66 24.72 -3.92
CA GLN A 28 17.37 24.76 -5.20
C GLN A 28 16.51 24.33 -6.39
N GLU A 29 15.28 23.89 -6.14
CA GLU A 29 14.33 23.25 -7.06
C GLU A 29 14.88 22.07 -7.88
N LYS A 30 16.08 21.59 -7.56
CA LYS A 30 16.76 20.51 -8.29
C LYS A 30 16.40 19.15 -7.71
N THR A 31 16.23 18.19 -8.59
CA THR A 31 16.10 16.77 -8.24
C THR A 31 17.48 16.20 -7.97
N ARG A 32 17.65 15.53 -6.83
CA ARG A 32 18.88 14.87 -6.42
C ARG A 32 18.60 13.41 -6.10
N GLN A 33 19.62 12.59 -6.31
CA GLN A 33 19.61 11.18 -5.94
C GLN A 33 20.50 10.96 -4.73
N ARG A 34 20.04 10.14 -3.79
CA ARG A 34 20.83 9.66 -2.67
C ARG A 34 20.85 8.15 -2.66
N ILE A 35 22.04 7.58 -2.56
CA ILE A 35 22.26 6.14 -2.44
C ILE A 35 22.59 5.85 -0.97
N MET A 36 21.81 4.98 -0.35
CA MET A 36 21.93 4.59 1.05
C MET A 36 22.33 3.11 1.09
N PRO A 37 23.61 2.79 1.35
CA PRO A 37 24.06 1.41 1.35
C PRO A 37 23.44 0.65 2.52
N VAL A 38 22.94 -0.54 2.24
CA VAL A 38 22.40 -1.44 3.25
C VAL A 38 23.54 -2.35 3.71
N ARG A 39 23.95 -2.20 4.97
CA ARG A 39 25.03 -3.00 5.58
C ARG A 39 24.44 -3.99 6.58
N ASN A 40 25.11 -5.13 6.75
CA ASN A 40 24.73 -6.17 7.72
C ASN A 40 23.30 -6.70 7.53
N PHE A 41 22.80 -6.71 6.30
CA PHE A 41 21.49 -7.26 5.97
C PHE A 41 21.66 -8.66 5.40
N SER A 42 20.86 -9.59 5.91
CA SER A 42 20.91 -11.01 5.56
C SER A 42 19.49 -11.51 5.32
N ARG A 43 19.36 -12.70 4.72
CA ARG A 43 18.08 -13.38 4.51
C ARG A 43 17.28 -13.58 5.82
N PHE A 44 17.95 -13.65 6.97
CA PHE A 44 17.31 -13.82 8.28
C PHE A 44 17.03 -12.51 9.03
N SER A 45 17.32 -11.36 8.44
CA SER A 45 17.18 -10.09 9.14
C SER A 45 15.75 -9.54 9.07
N ASP A 46 15.33 -8.92 10.18
CA ASP A 46 14.00 -8.33 10.30
C ASP A 46 13.86 -7.08 9.43
N CYS A 47 12.96 -7.13 8.46
CA CYS A 47 12.73 -6.04 7.51
C CYS A 47 12.16 -4.77 8.18
N SER A 48 11.28 -4.95 9.17
CA SER A 48 10.68 -3.85 9.95
C SER A 48 11.74 -3.08 10.73
N ARG A 49 12.57 -3.80 11.50
CA ARG A 49 13.65 -3.21 12.30
C ARG A 49 14.68 -2.52 11.41
N ALA A 50 15.03 -3.11 10.27
CA ALA A 50 15.94 -2.49 9.30
C ALA A 50 15.36 -1.18 8.72
N ALA A 51 14.07 -1.17 8.39
CA ALA A 51 13.35 0.03 7.92
C ALA A 51 13.33 1.15 8.97
N GLU A 52 13.03 0.82 10.22
CA GLU A 52 13.06 1.76 11.34
C GLU A 52 14.46 2.35 11.56
N GLN A 53 15.50 1.51 11.55
CA GLN A 53 16.88 1.96 11.70
C GLN A 53 17.28 2.94 10.60
N LEU A 54 16.88 2.69 9.35
CA LEU A 54 17.14 3.58 8.24
C LEU A 54 16.42 4.93 8.41
N LYS A 55 15.14 4.90 8.80
CA LYS A 55 14.32 6.10 8.99
C LYS A 55 14.80 6.95 10.17
N ASN A 56 15.26 6.32 11.24
CA ASN A 56 15.75 6.98 12.45
C ASN A 56 17.20 7.45 12.35
N ASN A 57 17.95 7.01 11.33
CA ASN A 57 19.33 7.45 11.15
C ASN A 57 19.41 8.96 10.92
N PRO A 58 20.16 9.73 11.74
CA PRO A 58 20.20 11.19 11.66
C PRO A 58 20.68 11.70 10.30
N ARG A 59 21.47 10.91 9.56
CA ARG A 59 21.94 11.27 8.22
C ARG A 59 20.84 11.25 7.16
N HIS A 60 19.85 10.39 7.30
CA HIS A 60 18.83 10.11 6.29
C HIS A 60 17.44 10.64 6.68
N LYS A 61 17.19 10.79 7.99
CA LYS A 61 15.96 11.33 8.57
C LYS A 61 15.36 12.55 7.85
N PRO A 62 16.12 13.63 7.53
CA PRO A 62 15.52 14.82 6.90
C PRO A 62 15.03 14.59 5.46
N TYR A 63 15.47 13.51 4.80
CA TYR A 63 15.04 13.18 3.43
C TYR A 63 13.91 12.13 3.43
N LEU A 64 13.81 11.33 4.50
CA LEU A 64 12.85 10.24 4.65
C LEU A 64 11.56 10.64 5.37
N GLU A 65 11.41 11.91 5.74
CA GLU A 65 10.21 12.42 6.42
C GLU A 65 8.94 12.17 5.59
N GLY A 66 9.02 12.33 4.28
CA GLY A 66 7.91 12.05 3.35
C GLY A 66 7.75 10.58 2.94
N VAL A 67 8.60 9.67 3.42
CA VAL A 67 8.55 8.24 3.05
C VAL A 67 7.86 7.46 4.17
N SER A 68 6.83 6.70 3.80
CA SER A 68 6.14 5.83 4.75
C SER A 68 7.05 4.68 5.19
N LEU A 69 6.87 4.22 6.43
CA LEU A 69 7.66 3.10 6.95
C LEU A 69 7.38 1.81 6.16
N ARG A 70 6.11 1.58 5.80
CA ARG A 70 5.69 0.44 4.95
C ARG A 70 6.40 0.38 3.60
N GLN A 71 6.61 1.53 2.95
CA GLN A 71 7.38 1.57 1.69
C GLN A 71 8.82 1.12 1.91
N LEU A 72 9.46 1.52 3.01
CA LEU A 72 10.82 1.07 3.33
C LEU A 72 10.84 -0.43 3.65
N GLU A 73 9.87 -0.92 4.41
CA GLU A 73 9.71 -2.35 4.70
C GLU A 73 9.57 -3.18 3.42
N LYS A 74 8.76 -2.72 2.46
CA LYS A 74 8.65 -3.33 1.13
C LYS A 74 9.99 -3.42 0.42
N LEU A 75 10.79 -2.36 0.48
CA LEU A 75 12.11 -2.37 -0.16
C LEU A 75 13.06 -3.37 0.52
N TYR A 76 13.00 -3.49 1.85
CA TYR A 76 13.77 -4.49 2.59
C TYR A 76 13.28 -5.92 2.35
N SER A 77 11.98 -6.15 2.22
CA SER A 77 11.44 -7.47 1.88
C SER A 77 11.90 -7.91 0.49
N LEU A 78 11.86 -7.01 -0.50
CA LEU A 78 12.37 -7.28 -1.84
C LEU A 78 13.89 -7.58 -1.84
N LEU A 79 14.67 -6.87 -1.02
CA LEU A 79 16.09 -7.18 -0.83
C LEU A 79 16.30 -8.57 -0.22
N ARG A 80 15.46 -8.96 0.76
CA ARG A 80 15.52 -10.28 1.39
C ARG A 80 15.19 -11.38 0.39
N ASP A 81 14.10 -11.23 -0.36
CA ASP A 81 13.65 -12.19 -1.36
C ASP A 81 14.72 -12.40 -2.44
N HIS A 82 15.41 -11.32 -2.86
CA HIS A 82 16.55 -11.42 -3.77
C HIS A 82 17.76 -12.16 -3.16
N LEU A 83 18.03 -12.01 -1.85
CA LEU A 83 19.09 -12.77 -1.16
C LEU A 83 18.74 -14.27 -0.99
N GLU A 84 17.45 -14.61 -1.06
CA GLU A 84 16.95 -15.99 -1.09
C GLU A 84 16.96 -16.58 -2.50
N GLY A 85 17.12 -15.75 -3.54
CA GLY A 85 17.17 -16.16 -4.94
C GLY A 85 15.82 -16.12 -5.67
N GLN A 86 14.81 -15.48 -5.09
CA GLN A 86 13.50 -15.27 -5.74
C GLN A 86 13.60 -14.19 -6.82
N SER A 87 12.75 -14.29 -7.85
CA SER A 87 12.70 -13.27 -8.89
C SER A 87 12.00 -12.00 -8.37
N LEU A 88 12.36 -10.84 -8.94
CA LEU A 88 11.73 -9.57 -8.60
C LEU A 88 10.23 -9.57 -8.95
N SER A 89 9.85 -10.22 -10.05
CA SER A 89 8.46 -10.33 -10.51
C SER A 89 7.60 -11.12 -9.52
N GLU A 90 8.09 -12.27 -9.04
CA GLU A 90 7.38 -13.08 -8.06
C GLU A 90 7.22 -12.34 -6.73
N SER A 91 8.29 -11.69 -6.27
CA SER A 91 8.31 -10.94 -5.01
C SER A 91 7.34 -9.74 -5.06
N LEU A 92 7.29 -9.05 -6.21
CA LEU A 92 6.33 -7.96 -6.44
C LEU A 92 4.90 -8.47 -6.55
N GLY A 93 4.66 -9.60 -7.22
CA GLY A 93 3.35 -10.23 -7.33
C GLY A 93 2.80 -10.62 -5.96
N ARG A 94 3.61 -11.28 -5.13
CA ARG A 94 3.25 -11.65 -3.74
C ARG A 94 2.89 -10.42 -2.92
N TYR A 95 3.71 -9.36 -3.02
CA TYR A 95 3.43 -8.11 -2.31
C TYR A 95 2.15 -7.43 -2.80
N HIS A 96 1.93 -7.41 -4.12
CA HIS A 96 0.75 -6.79 -4.70
C HIS A 96 -0.53 -7.50 -4.28
N HIS A 97 -0.53 -8.84 -4.31
CA HIS A 97 -1.65 -9.66 -3.86
C HIS A 97 -1.90 -9.49 -2.35
N GLU A 98 -0.87 -9.39 -1.51
CA GLU A 98 -1.07 -9.15 -0.07
C GLU A 98 -1.61 -7.74 0.25
N HIS A 99 -1.33 -6.75 -0.60
CA HIS A 99 -1.68 -5.33 -0.37
C HIS A 99 -2.86 -4.81 -1.21
N THR A 100 -3.41 -5.62 -2.11
CA THR A 100 -4.53 -5.25 -2.98
C THR A 100 -5.70 -6.15 -2.63
N ILE A 101 -6.86 -5.53 -2.48
CA ILE A 101 -8.08 -6.24 -2.17
C ILE A 101 -8.82 -6.39 -3.49
N ASP A 102 -8.82 -7.60 -4.02
CA ASP A 102 -9.65 -7.92 -5.17
C ASP A 102 -11.11 -7.99 -4.70
N PRO A 103 -12.02 -7.21 -5.32
CA PRO A 103 -13.42 -7.13 -4.89
C PRO A 103 -14.20 -8.44 -5.12
N GLU A 104 -13.69 -9.34 -5.94
CA GLU A 104 -14.30 -10.64 -6.28
C GLU A 104 -13.76 -11.81 -5.44
N GLU A 105 -12.79 -11.57 -4.55
CA GLU A 105 -12.17 -12.65 -3.78
C GLU A 105 -13.07 -13.10 -2.62
N ASP A 106 -13.23 -14.41 -2.46
CA ASP A 106 -14.04 -15.03 -1.41
C ASP A 106 -13.33 -14.93 -0.05
N MET A 107 -13.59 -13.82 0.64
CA MET A 107 -13.01 -13.45 1.93
C MET A 107 -13.30 -14.45 3.06
N ASN A 108 -14.23 -15.40 2.86
CA ASN A 108 -14.59 -16.42 3.85
C ASN A 108 -13.61 -17.61 3.87
N LYS A 109 -12.70 -17.72 2.89
CA LYS A 109 -11.70 -18.79 2.84
C LYS A 109 -10.36 -18.44 3.49
N LEU A 110 -10.19 -17.19 3.91
CA LEU A 110 -8.93 -16.67 4.43
C LEU A 110 -8.79 -16.94 5.93
N ASP A 111 -7.54 -17.00 6.40
CA ASP A 111 -7.21 -17.10 7.82
C ASP A 111 -7.48 -15.76 8.55
N ASP A 112 -7.81 -15.82 9.85
CA ASP A 112 -8.18 -14.66 10.66
C ASP A 112 -7.12 -13.55 10.65
N LYS A 113 -5.84 -13.92 10.56
CA LYS A 113 -4.70 -12.99 10.50
C LYS A 113 -4.64 -12.23 9.18
N GLU A 114 -4.95 -12.89 8.08
CA GLU A 114 -4.98 -12.29 6.75
C GLU A 114 -6.22 -11.40 6.61
N LEU A 115 -7.35 -11.84 7.18
CA LEU A 115 -8.58 -11.06 7.24
C LEU A 115 -8.38 -9.74 8.00
N ALA A 116 -7.67 -9.76 9.14
CA ALA A 116 -7.34 -8.55 9.89
C ALA A 116 -6.46 -7.57 9.08
N LYS A 117 -5.47 -8.08 8.33
CA LYS A 117 -4.65 -7.25 7.44
C LYS A 117 -5.49 -6.63 6.33
N ARG A 118 -6.34 -7.42 5.67
CA ARG A 118 -7.23 -6.92 4.60
C ARG A 118 -8.24 -5.90 5.11
N LYS A 119 -8.80 -6.12 6.30
CA LYS A 119 -9.66 -5.13 6.96
C LYS A 119 -8.93 -3.81 7.18
N SER A 120 -7.69 -3.85 7.69
CA SER A 120 -6.87 -2.63 7.85
C SER A 120 -6.60 -1.92 6.52
N ILE A 121 -6.44 -2.67 5.42
CA ILE A 121 -6.25 -2.10 4.08
C ILE A 121 -7.57 -1.47 3.58
N MET A 122 -8.71 -2.11 3.80
CA MET A 122 -10.06 -1.56 3.51
C MET A 122 -10.28 -0.23 4.24
N ASP A 123 -10.01 -0.21 5.54
CA ASP A 123 -10.22 0.97 6.38
C ASP A 123 -9.35 2.15 5.90
N GLU A 124 -8.09 1.91 5.54
CA GLU A 124 -7.20 2.95 4.99
C GLU A 124 -7.63 3.47 3.61
N LEU A 125 -8.14 2.58 2.73
CA LEU A 125 -8.67 2.98 1.44
C LEU A 125 -9.95 3.79 1.60
N PHE A 126 -10.80 3.40 2.54
CA PHE A 126 -12.01 4.12 2.89
C PHE A 126 -11.69 5.51 3.41
N GLU A 127 -10.77 5.65 4.37
CA GLU A 127 -10.38 6.95 4.91
C GLU A 127 -9.81 7.90 3.86
N LYS A 128 -9.01 7.38 2.91
CA LYS A 128 -8.44 8.19 1.81
C LYS A 128 -9.51 8.64 0.81
N ASN A 129 -10.50 7.79 0.54
CA ASN A 129 -11.58 8.08 -0.42
C ASN A 129 -12.83 8.68 0.25
N ARG A 130 -12.78 8.98 1.55
CA ARG A 130 -13.92 9.51 2.30
C ARG A 130 -14.22 10.94 1.87
N LYS A 131 -15.16 11.09 0.94
CA LYS A 131 -15.75 12.38 0.57
C LYS A 131 -16.51 12.96 1.77
N ARG A 132 -16.12 14.13 2.25
CA ARG A 132 -16.83 14.84 3.31
C ARG A 132 -17.94 15.69 2.70
N ARG A 133 -18.94 16.06 3.52
CA ARG A 133 -20.03 16.96 3.10
C ARG A 133 -19.54 18.32 2.60
N ASP A 134 -18.33 18.71 2.97
CA ASP A 134 -17.70 19.99 2.61
C ASP A 134 -16.80 19.88 1.35
N ASP A 135 -16.66 18.69 0.75
CA ASP A 135 -15.90 18.51 -0.48
C ASP A 135 -16.71 18.95 -1.71
N PRO A 136 -16.08 19.60 -2.71
CA PRO A 136 -16.76 20.10 -3.90
C PRO A 136 -17.38 18.99 -4.78
N ASP A 137 -16.88 17.75 -4.66
CA ASP A 137 -17.39 16.56 -5.35
C ASP A 137 -18.48 15.81 -4.56
N PHE A 138 -18.95 16.37 -3.44
CA PHE A 138 -20.02 15.81 -2.65
C PHE A 138 -21.38 16.11 -3.30
N VAL A 139 -21.94 15.10 -3.98
CA VAL A 139 -23.28 15.16 -4.57
C VAL A 139 -24.27 14.55 -3.58
N TYR A 140 -25.27 15.34 -3.15
CA TYR A 140 -26.42 14.81 -2.43
C TYR A 140 -27.31 14.02 -3.40
N ASN A 141 -27.83 12.87 -2.95
CA ASN A 141 -28.72 12.00 -3.71
C ASN A 141 -28.14 11.60 -5.07
N VAL A 142 -27.01 10.87 -5.05
CA VAL A 142 -26.52 10.18 -6.23
C VAL A 142 -27.54 9.07 -6.55
N GLU A 143 -28.50 9.39 -7.42
CA GLU A 143 -29.36 8.41 -8.06
C GLU A 143 -28.49 7.64 -9.05
N VAL A 144 -28.23 6.38 -8.73
CA VAL A 144 -27.54 5.44 -9.61
C VAL A 144 -28.61 4.59 -10.27
N ASP A 145 -28.76 4.73 -11.58
CA ASP A 145 -29.56 3.78 -12.36
C ASP A 145 -28.80 2.46 -12.39
N PHE A 146 -29.26 1.50 -11.58
CA PHE A 146 -28.77 0.14 -11.65
C PHE A 146 -29.16 -0.43 -13.01
N PRO A 147 -28.21 -0.97 -13.81
CA PRO A 147 -28.56 -1.61 -15.07
C PRO A 147 -29.54 -2.75 -14.79
N GLN A 148 -30.74 -2.65 -15.32
CA GLN A 148 -31.84 -3.60 -15.08
C GLN A 148 -31.63 -4.96 -15.76
N ASP A 149 -30.57 -5.12 -16.56
CA ASP A 149 -30.48 -6.17 -17.58
C ASP A 149 -29.47 -7.32 -17.32
N GLU A 150 -28.81 -7.41 -16.15
CA GLU A 150 -27.84 -8.50 -15.93
C GLU A 150 -27.95 -9.15 -14.55
N HIS A 151 -29.08 -9.83 -14.29
CA HIS A 151 -29.41 -10.60 -13.09
C HIS A 151 -30.07 -9.77 -11.98
N LEU A 152 -31.37 -9.48 -12.16
CA LEU A 152 -32.31 -9.64 -11.05
C LEU A 152 -32.24 -11.10 -10.61
N GLU A 153 -31.29 -11.44 -9.74
CA GLU A 153 -31.30 -12.70 -9.04
C GLU A 153 -32.64 -12.77 -8.31
N SER A 154 -33.51 -13.69 -8.73
CA SER A 154 -34.75 -13.97 -8.03
C SER A 154 -34.39 -14.59 -6.68
N CYS A 155 -34.05 -13.73 -5.70
CA CYS A 155 -33.89 -14.14 -4.33
C CYS A 155 -35.21 -14.76 -3.90
N ALA A 156 -35.19 -16.00 -3.40
CA ALA A 156 -36.38 -16.72 -2.94
C ALA A 156 -37.15 -16.02 -1.79
N TRP A 157 -36.63 -14.89 -1.30
CA TRP A 157 -37.25 -13.99 -0.35
C TRP A 157 -38.28 -13.04 -0.97
N ASP A 158 -38.26 -12.83 -2.30
CA ASP A 158 -39.26 -12.01 -3.02
C ASP A 158 -40.48 -12.82 -3.46
N THR A 159 -40.56 -14.11 -3.11
CA THR A 159 -41.70 -14.99 -3.39
C THR A 159 -42.39 -15.46 -2.10
N GLU A 160 -42.75 -14.54 -1.22
CA GLU A 160 -43.92 -14.73 -0.35
C GLU A 160 -45.03 -13.83 -0.86
N SER A 161 -45.75 -14.34 -1.86
CA SER A 161 -47.04 -13.77 -2.24
C SER A 161 -48.04 -14.16 -1.15
N ASP A 162 -48.53 -13.15 -0.43
CA ASP A 162 -49.72 -13.19 0.43
C ASP A 162 -50.86 -13.99 -0.25
N GLU A 163 -51.10 -15.21 0.21
CA GLU A 163 -52.37 -15.91 0.04
C GLU A 163 -53.01 -16.09 1.43
N GLU A 164 -53.47 -15.00 2.04
CA GLU A 164 -54.50 -15.03 3.07
C GLU A 164 -55.88 -14.81 2.41
N MET A 165 -56.61 -15.90 2.13
CA MET A 165 -58.08 -15.94 2.08
C MET A 165 -58.61 -17.34 2.36
#